data_AF-A0A8E5HJX3-F1
#
_entry.id   AF-A0A8E5HJX3-F1
#
_cell.length_a   1.000
_cell.length_b   1.000
_cell.length_c   1.000
_cell.angle_alpha   90.00
_cell.angle_beta   90.00
_cell.angle_gamma   90.00
#
_symmetry.space_group_name_H-M   'P 1'
#
loop_
_entity.id
_entity.type
_entity.pdbx_description
1 polymer ?
#
loop_
_entity_poly.entity_id
_entity_poly.type
_entity_poly.pdbx_seq_one_letter_code
_entity_poly.pdbx_strand_id
1 'polypeptide(L)'
;MYELFLTAFVEDKDFDAACAVLGGFCAMTPWETLDRVLCFQGPPRPGGITNQTSIDKPMRKDAAFLWKDLHQSLSRQSFILQARYEILKERDMGPLSPPMDLDSLPGLLRWTDFPEPPHGRPLITQRKMVEIWEQRRLPSILRDNHFRFKTETLEKNYRFFRDEIEFCLTRHYLVRPIEDYSPLESRGDDTISPLSGLPAWDAVTPVDMQNRWILLVKSHVVQDNKPDEIRKVQDLLLAIRGELEGAFSFMTIDRKVHDTRISLQQQGIQALPQKIKVGKN
;
A
#
# COMPACT_ATOMS: atom_id res chain seq x y z
N MET A 1 8.19 0.94 12.37
CA MET A 1 8.71 2.12 11.65
C MET A 1 7.59 3.13 11.53
N TYR A 2 7.91 4.41 11.41
CA TYR A 2 6.94 5.50 11.35
C TYR A 2 7.19 6.34 10.10
N GLU A 3 6.18 6.46 9.25
CA GLU A 3 6.24 7.15 7.96
C GLU A 3 5.65 8.54 8.09
N LEU A 4 6.37 9.54 7.56
CA LEU A 4 5.87 10.89 7.38
C LEU A 4 6.00 11.26 5.91
N PHE A 5 4.94 11.82 5.32
CA PHE A 5 4.97 12.18 3.92
C PHE A 5 4.08 13.36 3.54
N LEU A 6 4.50 14.04 2.46
CA LEU A 6 3.73 15.04 1.73
C LEU A 6 3.17 14.41 0.45
N THR A 7 2.04 14.93 -0.04
CA THR A 7 1.40 14.48 -1.27
C THR A 7 1.17 15.65 -2.23
N ALA A 8 1.45 15.43 -3.52
CA ALA A 8 1.06 16.31 -4.62
C ALA A 8 0.61 15.46 -5.82
N PHE A 9 -0.15 16.06 -6.73
CA PHE A 9 -0.49 15.44 -8.02
C PHE A 9 0.29 16.12 -9.13
N VAL A 10 0.70 15.32 -10.12
CA VAL A 10 1.39 15.78 -11.32
C VAL A 10 0.61 15.25 -12.52
N GLU A 11 0.20 16.16 -13.41
CA GLU A 11 -0.50 15.78 -14.64
C GLU A 11 0.44 15.00 -15.57
N ASP A 12 -0.11 14.07 -16.37
CA ASP A 12 0.72 13.22 -17.26
C ASP A 12 1.60 14.04 -18.20
N LYS A 13 1.07 15.14 -18.75
CA LYS A 13 1.79 16.07 -19.62
C LYS A 13 2.99 16.76 -18.96
N ASP A 14 2.98 16.87 -17.63
CA ASP A 14 3.98 17.58 -16.83
C ASP A 14 4.97 16.59 -16.18
N PHE A 15 4.82 15.29 -16.45
CA PHE A 15 5.64 14.23 -15.85
C PHE A 15 7.14 14.40 -16.13
N ASP A 16 7.52 14.64 -17.38
CA ASP A 16 8.94 14.79 -17.74
C ASP A 16 9.56 16.03 -17.08
N ALA A 17 8.80 17.11 -16.97
CA ALA A 17 9.22 18.32 -16.26
C ALA A 17 9.38 18.04 -14.76
N ALA A 18 8.43 17.33 -14.14
CA ALA A 18 8.54 16.90 -12.75
C ALA A 18 9.77 16.02 -12.50
N CYS A 19 10.05 15.06 -13.39
CA CYS A 19 11.24 14.22 -13.33
C CYS A 19 12.53 15.05 -13.48
N ALA A 20 12.56 16.04 -14.38
CA ALA A 20 13.71 16.92 -14.55
C ALA A 20 13.96 17.79 -13.31
N VAL A 21 12.91 18.35 -12.72
CA VAL A 21 12.98 19.13 -11.46
C VAL A 21 13.51 18.27 -10.33
N LEU A 22 12.91 17.09 -10.10
CA LEU A 22 13.34 16.18 -9.04
C LEU A 22 14.75 15.64 -9.29
N GLY A 23 15.12 15.38 -10.55
CA GLY A 23 16.45 14.92 -10.92
C GLY A 23 17.53 15.98 -10.68
N GLY A 24 17.24 17.25 -11.00
CA GLY A 24 18.11 18.37 -10.65
C GLY A 24 18.20 18.59 -9.14
N PHE A 25 17.05 18.52 -8.44
CA PHE A 25 16.95 18.73 -7.00
C PHE A 25 17.68 17.65 -6.18
N CYS A 26 17.58 16.38 -6.60
CA CYS A 26 18.22 15.24 -5.95
C CYS A 26 19.59 14.91 -6.54
N ALA A 27 20.02 15.62 -7.59
CA ALA A 27 21.24 15.37 -8.35
C ALA A 27 21.38 13.90 -8.82
N MET A 28 20.27 13.28 -9.24
CA MET A 28 20.26 11.89 -9.72
C MET A 28 19.19 11.65 -10.80
N THR A 29 19.40 10.61 -11.59
CA THR A 29 18.34 10.07 -12.46
C THR A 29 17.36 9.24 -11.65
N PRO A 30 16.08 9.15 -12.06
CA PRO A 30 15.13 8.33 -11.33
C PRO A 30 15.49 6.84 -11.39
N TRP A 31 15.24 6.14 -10.29
CA TRP A 31 15.15 4.69 -10.26
C TRP A 31 13.72 4.29 -10.63
N GLU A 32 13.53 3.70 -11.82
CA GLU A 32 12.24 3.16 -12.25
C GLU A 32 12.05 1.75 -11.67
N THR A 33 10.91 1.50 -11.00
CA THR A 33 10.46 0.15 -10.66
C THR A 33 9.02 -0.08 -11.11
N LEU A 34 8.69 -1.34 -11.32
CA LEU A 34 7.33 -1.79 -11.53
C LEU A 34 7.05 -2.91 -10.53
N ASP A 35 6.04 -2.70 -9.69
CA ASP A 35 5.67 -3.63 -8.63
C ASP A 35 4.30 -4.24 -8.92
N ARG A 36 4.19 -5.57 -8.87
CA ARG A 36 2.90 -6.26 -8.74
C ARG A 36 2.47 -6.24 -7.28
N VAL A 37 1.31 -5.65 -7.00
CA VAL A 37 0.79 -5.48 -5.64
C VAL A 37 -0.43 -6.37 -5.45
N LEU A 38 -0.35 -7.32 -4.53
CA LEU A 38 -1.44 -8.19 -4.13
C LEU A 38 -2.03 -7.71 -2.79
N CYS A 39 -3.33 -7.46 -2.76
CA CYS A 39 -4.03 -7.01 -1.57
C CYS A 39 -4.78 -8.17 -0.92
N PHE A 40 -4.54 -8.37 0.38
CA PHE A 40 -5.14 -9.43 1.18
C PHE A 40 -5.93 -8.84 2.34
N GLN A 41 -7.20 -9.20 2.44
CA GLN A 41 -8.09 -8.81 3.52
C GLN A 41 -7.90 -9.72 4.73
N GLY A 42 -7.61 -9.14 5.90
CA GLY A 42 -7.56 -9.87 7.16
C GLY A 42 -8.90 -10.50 7.58
N PRO A 43 -8.86 -11.48 8.50
CA PRO A 43 -10.05 -12.17 8.97
C PRO A 43 -11.00 -11.23 9.73
N PRO A 44 -12.33 -11.48 9.78
CA PRO A 44 -13.27 -10.63 10.52
C PRO A 44 -12.95 -10.52 12.02
N ARG A 45 -12.37 -11.57 12.60
CA ARG A 45 -11.87 -11.57 13.98
C ARG A 45 -10.35 -11.43 13.95
N PRO A 46 -9.78 -10.34 14.49
CA PRO A 46 -8.34 -10.15 14.50
C PRO A 46 -7.67 -11.24 15.37
N GLY A 47 -6.58 -11.80 14.87
CA GLY A 47 -5.84 -12.88 15.53
C GLY A 47 -4.33 -12.82 15.33
N GLY A 48 -3.82 -11.79 14.65
CA GLY A 48 -2.40 -11.68 14.34
C GLY A 48 -1.90 -12.69 13.30
N ILE A 49 -0.58 -12.80 13.20
CA ILE A 49 0.11 -13.88 12.47
C ILE A 49 0.54 -14.93 13.49
N THR A 50 -0.33 -15.91 13.75
CA THR A 50 -0.09 -16.99 14.74
C THR A 50 0.50 -18.23 14.10
N ASN A 51 0.10 -18.53 12.86
CA ASN A 51 0.66 -19.64 12.10
C ASN A 51 1.95 -19.20 11.41
N GLN A 52 3.06 -19.84 11.77
CA GLN A 52 4.40 -19.54 11.24
C GLN A 52 4.98 -20.71 10.44
N THR A 53 4.18 -21.69 10.02
CA THR A 53 4.66 -22.87 9.26
C THR A 53 5.26 -22.47 7.91
N SER A 54 4.68 -21.49 7.25
CA SER A 54 5.10 -21.01 5.94
C SER A 54 6.17 -19.91 5.99
N ILE A 55 6.55 -19.45 7.19
CA ILE A 55 7.61 -18.46 7.37
C ILE A 55 8.97 -19.17 7.37
N ASP A 56 9.88 -18.72 6.52
CA ASP A 56 11.23 -19.29 6.42
C ASP A 56 12.01 -19.10 7.73
N LYS A 57 12.66 -20.18 8.19
CA LYS A 57 13.49 -20.23 9.39
C LYS A 57 14.90 -20.74 9.04
N PRO A 58 15.98 -20.21 9.65
CA PRO A 58 16.00 -19.17 10.68
C PRO A 58 15.79 -17.75 10.13
N MET A 59 15.18 -16.90 10.93
CA MET A 59 14.89 -15.51 10.56
C MET A 59 16.04 -14.58 10.97
N ARG A 60 16.31 -13.55 10.16
CA ARG A 60 17.19 -12.44 10.57
C ARG A 60 16.59 -11.71 11.79
N LYS A 61 17.43 -11.21 12.69
CA LYS A 61 16.99 -10.62 13.97
C LYS A 61 16.09 -9.39 13.78
N ASP A 62 16.39 -8.56 12.80
CA ASP A 62 15.60 -7.40 12.39
C ASP A 62 14.23 -7.84 11.86
N ALA A 63 14.19 -8.83 10.97
CA ALA A 63 12.94 -9.38 10.46
C ALA A 63 12.08 -9.97 11.58
N ALA A 64 12.66 -10.68 12.55
CA ALA A 64 11.94 -11.24 13.69
C ALA A 64 11.24 -10.15 14.53
N PHE A 65 11.88 -8.99 14.71
CA PHE A 65 11.26 -7.86 15.40
C PHE A 65 10.06 -7.30 14.61
N LEU A 66 10.20 -7.15 13.29
CA LEU A 66 9.14 -6.65 12.42
C LEU A 66 7.93 -7.60 12.38
N TRP A 67 8.17 -8.92 12.34
CA TRP A 67 7.10 -9.91 12.44
C TRP A 67 6.35 -9.86 13.78
N LYS A 68 7.07 -9.61 14.89
CA LYS A 68 6.45 -9.41 16.20
C LYS A 68 5.59 -8.15 16.25
N ASP A 69 6.10 -7.03 15.72
CA ASP A 69 5.36 -5.76 15.66
C ASP A 69 4.10 -5.90 14.78
N LEU A 70 4.24 -6.53 13.61
CA LEU A 70 3.13 -6.84 12.71
C LEU A 70 2.08 -7.73 13.40
N HIS A 71 2.50 -8.80 14.07
CA HIS A 71 1.61 -9.66 14.84
C HIS A 71 0.83 -8.85 15.89
N GLN A 72 1.50 -7.99 16.65
CA GLN A 72 0.84 -7.19 17.68
C GLN A 72 -0.24 -6.25 17.12
N SER A 73 0.04 -5.59 15.99
CA SER A 73 -0.94 -4.72 15.33
C SER A 73 -2.15 -5.52 14.81
N LEU A 74 -1.90 -6.65 14.13
CA LEU A 74 -2.93 -7.50 13.54
C LEU A 74 -3.76 -8.29 14.57
N SER A 75 -3.25 -8.47 15.78
CA SER A 75 -4.00 -9.07 16.90
C SER A 75 -5.05 -8.13 17.50
N ARG A 76 -4.94 -6.82 17.27
CA ARG A 76 -5.87 -5.81 17.81
C ARG A 76 -6.98 -5.45 16.83
N GLN A 77 -6.67 -5.46 15.53
CA GLN A 77 -7.54 -4.97 14.49
C GLN A 77 -7.18 -5.66 13.17
N SER A 78 -8.18 -5.91 12.32
CA SER A 78 -7.98 -6.50 11.01
C SER A 78 -7.71 -5.41 9.97
N PHE A 79 -6.78 -5.69 9.06
CA PHE A 79 -6.31 -4.76 8.04
C PHE A 79 -6.23 -5.44 6.67
N ILE A 80 -6.18 -4.62 5.62
CA ILE A 80 -5.70 -5.03 4.31
C ILE A 80 -4.17 -5.00 4.32
N LEU A 81 -3.55 -6.12 3.98
CA LEU A 81 -2.10 -6.25 3.81
C LEU A 81 -1.73 -6.29 2.33
N GLN A 82 -0.51 -5.88 2.01
CA GLN A 82 0.02 -5.93 0.66
C GLN A 82 1.21 -6.88 0.58
N ALA A 83 1.18 -7.82 -0.35
CA ALA A 83 2.38 -8.53 -0.81
C ALA A 83 2.82 -7.91 -2.14
N ARG A 84 4.05 -7.43 -2.21
CA ARG A 84 4.57 -6.69 -3.37
C ARG A 84 5.74 -7.46 -3.99
N TYR A 85 5.75 -7.57 -5.31
CA TYR A 85 6.80 -8.23 -6.07
C TYR A 85 7.29 -7.30 -7.16
N GLU A 86 8.58 -7.05 -7.22
CA GLU A 86 9.18 -6.33 -8.33
C GLU A 86 9.14 -7.20 -9.60
N ILE A 87 8.68 -6.62 -10.70
CA ILE A 87 8.52 -7.29 -11.99
C ILE A 87 9.20 -6.48 -13.10
N LEU A 88 9.55 -7.16 -14.18
CA LEU A 88 10.09 -6.57 -15.41
C LEU A 88 9.10 -6.74 -16.55
N LYS A 89 8.78 -5.65 -17.25
CA LYS A 89 7.76 -5.64 -18.31
C LYS A 89 8.07 -6.66 -19.41
N GLU A 90 9.34 -6.77 -19.79
CA GLU A 90 9.80 -7.61 -20.90
C GLU A 90 9.88 -9.10 -20.52
N ARG A 91 9.92 -9.42 -19.22
CA ARG A 91 10.10 -10.79 -18.71
C ARG A 91 8.82 -11.39 -18.16
N ASP A 92 8.02 -10.58 -17.45
CA ASP A 92 6.95 -11.07 -16.58
C ASP A 92 5.54 -10.74 -17.10
N MET A 93 5.42 -9.91 -18.13
CA MET A 93 4.13 -9.45 -18.66
C MET A 93 3.88 -9.94 -20.08
N GLY A 94 2.62 -10.22 -20.41
CA GLY A 94 2.19 -10.63 -21.74
C GLY A 94 2.11 -12.15 -21.95
N PRO A 95 1.59 -12.58 -23.11
CA PRO A 95 1.15 -13.96 -23.34
C PRO A 95 2.30 -14.98 -23.43
N LEU A 96 3.53 -14.50 -23.69
CA LEU A 96 4.72 -15.35 -23.78
C LEU A 96 5.47 -15.47 -22.45
N SER A 97 5.07 -14.70 -21.45
CA SER A 97 5.75 -14.68 -20.15
C SER A 97 5.39 -15.92 -19.34
N PRO A 98 6.38 -16.56 -18.68
CA PRO A 98 6.11 -17.75 -17.89
C PRO A 98 5.19 -17.42 -16.71
N PRO A 99 4.33 -18.36 -16.28
CA PRO A 99 3.56 -18.19 -15.06
C PRO A 99 4.45 -17.90 -13.86
N MET A 100 4.05 -16.93 -13.04
CA MET A 100 4.76 -16.55 -11.82
C MET A 100 4.38 -17.47 -10.65
N ASP A 101 5.36 -18.17 -10.10
CA ASP A 101 5.21 -18.85 -8.80
C ASP A 101 5.48 -17.87 -7.66
N LEU A 102 4.41 -17.22 -7.18
CA LEU A 102 4.45 -16.22 -6.13
C LEU A 102 4.94 -16.75 -4.77
N ASP A 103 4.82 -18.06 -4.50
CA ASP A 103 5.33 -18.63 -3.24
C ASP A 103 6.86 -18.84 -3.30
N SER A 104 7.43 -19.01 -4.48
CA SER A 104 8.87 -19.15 -4.70
C SER A 104 9.64 -17.83 -4.72
N LEU A 105 8.98 -16.76 -5.17
CA LEU A 105 9.61 -15.45 -5.39
C LEU A 105 9.78 -14.69 -4.07
N PRO A 106 10.93 -14.03 -3.85
CA PRO A 106 11.06 -13.08 -2.75
C PRO A 106 10.21 -11.83 -3.04
N GLY A 107 9.45 -11.40 -2.04
CA GLY A 107 8.63 -10.20 -2.09
C GLY A 107 8.74 -9.36 -0.83
N LEU A 108 7.95 -8.30 -0.80
CA LEU A 108 7.81 -7.39 0.33
C LEU A 108 6.41 -7.54 0.94
N LEU A 109 6.34 -7.85 2.24
CA LEU A 109 5.10 -7.73 3.00
C LEU A 109 4.99 -6.33 3.59
N ARG A 110 3.93 -5.60 3.24
CA ARG A 110 3.68 -4.24 3.71
C ARG A 110 2.37 -4.14 4.49
N TRP A 111 2.47 -3.52 5.65
CA TRP A 111 1.36 -3.07 6.48
C TRP A 111 1.50 -1.57 6.76
N THR A 112 0.40 -0.83 6.69
CA THR A 112 0.33 0.59 7.05
C THR A 112 -0.89 0.82 7.92
N ASP A 113 -0.72 1.57 9.00
CA ASP A 113 -1.80 1.92 9.92
C ASP A 113 -2.63 3.12 9.41
N PHE A 114 -3.75 3.38 10.06
CA PHE A 114 -4.57 4.55 9.81
C PHE A 114 -3.82 5.83 10.20
N PRO A 115 -3.75 6.85 9.33
CA PRO A 115 -3.00 8.06 9.67
C PRO A 115 -3.56 8.81 10.87
N GLU A 116 -2.62 9.38 11.63
CA GLU A 116 -2.95 10.24 12.75
C GLU A 116 -3.67 11.51 12.29
N PRO A 117 -4.55 12.08 13.12
CA PRO A 117 -5.15 13.36 12.80
C PRO A 117 -4.07 14.45 12.73
N PRO A 118 -4.18 15.42 11.82
CA PRO A 118 -3.21 16.49 11.71
C PRO A 118 -3.18 17.34 12.99
N HIS A 119 -2.02 17.41 13.64
CA HIS A 119 -1.79 18.27 14.81
C HIS A 119 -0.91 19.45 14.42
N GLY A 120 -1.51 20.61 14.14
CA GLY A 120 -0.79 21.86 13.85
C GLY A 120 -0.03 21.93 12.51
N ARG A 121 0.17 20.79 11.82
CA ARG A 121 0.84 20.71 10.50
C ARG A 121 -0.04 19.93 9.51
N PRO A 122 -1.07 20.55 8.92
CA PRO A 122 -2.14 19.85 8.20
C PRO A 122 -1.73 19.18 6.88
N LEU A 123 -0.52 19.42 6.38
CA LEU A 123 -0.04 18.91 5.09
C LEU A 123 0.78 17.62 5.22
N ILE A 124 1.27 17.31 6.42
CA ILE A 124 2.08 16.10 6.64
C ILE A 124 1.13 14.99 7.10
N THR A 125 1.09 13.92 6.32
CA THR A 125 0.46 12.67 6.75
C THR A 125 1.49 11.86 7.50
N GLN A 126 1.11 11.33 8.66
CA GLN A 126 1.98 10.50 9.48
C GLN A 126 1.25 9.25 9.96
N ARG A 127 1.94 8.11 9.92
CA ARG A 127 1.36 6.81 10.30
C ARG A 127 2.44 5.78 10.64
N LYS A 128 2.07 4.76 11.41
CA LYS A 128 2.91 3.59 11.61
C LYS A 128 2.89 2.69 10.37
N MET A 129 4.03 2.05 10.09
CA MET A 129 4.15 1.04 9.04
C MET A 129 5.11 -0.08 9.42
N VAL A 130 4.95 -1.22 8.75
CA VAL A 130 5.86 -2.36 8.78
C VAL A 130 6.10 -2.83 7.35
N GLU A 131 7.38 -2.98 7.00
CA GLU A 131 7.83 -3.52 5.73
C GLU A 131 8.83 -4.64 5.99
N ILE A 132 8.49 -5.85 5.56
CA ILE A 132 9.34 -7.04 5.72
C ILE A 132 9.79 -7.48 4.34
N TRP A 133 11.05 -7.18 4.04
CA TRP A 133 11.68 -7.42 2.75
C TRP A 133 12.11 -8.87 2.57
N GLU A 134 12.29 -9.27 1.31
CA GLU A 134 12.84 -10.56 0.88
C GLU A 134 12.11 -11.78 1.45
N GLN A 135 10.80 -11.65 1.71
CA GLN A 135 9.98 -12.73 2.24
C GLN A 135 9.47 -13.60 1.09
N ARG A 136 9.67 -14.92 1.21
CA ARG A 136 9.06 -15.89 0.30
C ARG A 136 7.75 -16.40 0.89
N ARG A 137 6.99 -17.15 0.09
CA ARG A 137 5.75 -17.81 0.52
C ARG A 137 4.69 -16.86 1.06
N LEU A 138 4.71 -15.58 0.66
CA LEU A 138 3.76 -14.58 1.18
C LEU A 138 2.29 -14.98 0.98
N PRO A 139 1.86 -15.51 -0.19
CA PRO A 139 0.49 -15.97 -0.36
C PRO A 139 0.14 -17.10 0.61
N SER A 140 1.06 -18.07 0.78
CA SER A 140 0.88 -19.16 1.74
C SER A 140 0.83 -18.67 3.19
N ILE A 141 1.75 -17.80 3.61
CA ILE A 141 1.76 -17.21 4.96
C ILE A 141 0.43 -16.50 5.26
N LEU A 142 -0.05 -15.69 4.31
CA LEU A 142 -1.29 -14.94 4.48
C LEU A 142 -2.51 -15.88 4.53
N ARG A 143 -2.58 -16.87 3.63
CA ARG A 143 -3.66 -17.88 3.60
C ARG A 143 -3.70 -18.72 4.88
N ASP A 144 -2.53 -19.17 5.37
CA ASP A 144 -2.39 -19.96 6.59
C ASP A 144 -2.82 -19.20 7.85
N ASN A 145 -2.87 -17.86 7.78
CA ASN A 145 -3.35 -16.97 8.82
C ASN A 145 -4.74 -16.38 8.49
N HIS A 146 -5.51 -17.03 7.62
CA HIS A 146 -6.89 -16.69 7.26
C HIS A 146 -7.08 -15.32 6.58
N PHE A 147 -6.02 -14.78 5.97
CA PHE A 147 -6.17 -13.64 5.07
C PHE A 147 -6.74 -14.13 3.73
N ARG A 148 -7.69 -13.37 3.19
CA ARG A 148 -8.33 -13.65 1.91
C ARG A 148 -7.77 -12.72 0.85
N PHE A 149 -7.38 -13.26 -0.30
CA PHE A 149 -7.04 -12.42 -1.44
C PHE A 149 -8.24 -11.58 -1.85
N LYS A 150 -8.01 -10.28 -2.08
CA LYS A 150 -9.05 -9.31 -2.45
C LYS A 150 -8.90 -8.84 -3.88
N THR A 151 -7.70 -8.40 -4.23
CA THR A 151 -7.41 -7.81 -5.53
C THR A 151 -5.92 -7.69 -5.78
N GLU A 152 -5.55 -7.33 -7.00
CA GLU A 152 -4.18 -7.07 -7.42
C GLU A 152 -4.11 -5.92 -8.42
N THR A 153 -3.01 -5.16 -8.37
CA THR A 153 -2.73 -4.03 -9.25
C THR A 153 -1.25 -4.02 -9.63
N LEU A 154 -0.87 -3.18 -10.60
CA LEU A 154 0.53 -2.79 -10.80
C LEU A 154 0.76 -1.39 -10.24
N GLU A 155 1.94 -1.15 -9.72
CA GLU A 155 2.40 0.14 -9.26
C GLU A 155 3.71 0.48 -9.98
N LYS A 156 3.68 1.50 -10.83
CA LYS A 156 4.86 2.03 -11.50
C LYS A 156 5.42 3.18 -10.69
N ASN A 157 6.71 3.14 -10.38
CA ASN A 157 7.38 4.10 -9.52
C ASN A 157 8.61 4.70 -10.20
N TYR A 158 8.81 6.01 -10.01
CA TYR A 158 10.06 6.70 -10.27
C TYR A 158 10.55 7.28 -8.95
N ARG A 159 11.68 6.76 -8.44
CA ARG A 159 12.22 7.13 -7.12
C ARG A 159 13.48 7.97 -7.27
N PHE A 160 13.57 9.02 -6.45
CA PHE A 160 14.75 9.84 -6.26
C PHE A 160 15.05 9.91 -4.75
N PHE A 161 16.30 10.13 -4.41
CA PHE A 161 16.78 10.16 -3.03
C PHE A 161 17.67 11.38 -2.83
N ARG A 162 17.41 12.13 -1.76
CA ARG A 162 18.28 13.20 -1.28
C ARG A 162 18.36 13.08 0.24
N ASP A 163 19.57 12.80 0.73
CA ASP A 163 19.81 12.46 2.13
C ASP A 163 18.89 11.29 2.57
N GLU A 164 18.09 11.48 3.62
CA GLU A 164 17.15 10.48 4.17
C GLU A 164 15.71 10.62 3.64
N ILE A 165 15.53 11.35 2.53
CA ILE A 165 14.22 11.65 1.93
C ILE A 165 14.07 10.93 0.59
N GLU A 166 12.97 10.20 0.47
CA GLU A 166 12.53 9.57 -0.78
C GLU A 166 11.52 10.48 -1.48
N PHE A 167 11.75 10.78 -2.75
CA PHE A 167 10.79 11.41 -3.64
C PHE A 167 10.29 10.35 -4.62
N CYS A 168 9.00 10.09 -4.63
CA CYS A 168 8.43 8.97 -5.36
C CYS A 168 7.24 9.43 -6.18
N LEU A 169 7.38 9.41 -7.50
CA LEU A 169 6.26 9.54 -8.44
C LEU A 169 5.69 8.15 -8.67
N THR A 170 4.44 7.95 -8.28
CA THR A 170 3.77 6.65 -8.38
C THR A 170 2.50 6.74 -9.23
N ARG A 171 2.23 5.69 -9.99
CA ARG A 171 0.98 5.48 -10.73
C ARG A 171 0.55 4.03 -10.63
N HIS A 172 -0.75 3.83 -10.40
CA HIS A 172 -1.34 2.51 -10.26
C HIS A 172 -2.11 2.11 -11.53
N TYR A 173 -2.07 0.82 -11.85
CA TYR A 173 -2.76 0.23 -12.98
C TYR A 173 -3.57 -1.00 -12.57
N LEU A 174 -4.76 -1.12 -13.13
CA LEU A 174 -5.60 -2.31 -13.05
C LEU A 174 -5.07 -3.35 -14.03
N VAL A 175 -4.97 -4.60 -13.57
CA VAL A 175 -4.57 -5.76 -14.39
C VAL A 175 -5.75 -6.64 -14.77
N ARG A 176 -6.95 -6.28 -14.30
CA ARG A 176 -8.22 -6.90 -14.61
C ARG A 176 -9.22 -5.80 -15.01
N PRO A 177 -10.36 -6.16 -15.63
CA PRO A 177 -11.45 -5.22 -15.85
C PRO A 177 -11.92 -4.56 -14.55
N ILE A 178 -12.48 -3.34 -14.61
CA ILE A 178 -12.84 -2.58 -13.39
C ILE A 178 -13.94 -3.28 -12.57
N GLU A 179 -14.79 -4.08 -13.23
CA GLU A 179 -15.80 -4.94 -12.61
C GLU A 179 -15.18 -5.95 -11.65
N ASP A 180 -13.92 -6.32 -11.92
CA ASP A 180 -13.09 -7.21 -11.11
C ASP A 180 -12.51 -6.53 -9.84
N TYR A 181 -12.89 -5.29 -9.55
CA TYR A 181 -12.51 -4.57 -8.32
C TYR A 181 -13.69 -4.22 -7.39
N SER A 182 -14.86 -4.84 -7.60
CA SER A 182 -16.01 -4.63 -6.72
C SER A 182 -15.76 -5.11 -5.27
N PRO A 183 -16.38 -4.48 -4.25
CA PRO A 183 -16.18 -4.85 -2.85
C PRO A 183 -16.47 -6.33 -2.58
N LEU A 184 -15.72 -6.93 -1.65
CA LEU A 184 -15.84 -8.35 -1.31
C LEU A 184 -17.25 -8.73 -0.83
N GLU A 185 -18.00 -7.80 -0.23
CA GLU A 185 -19.39 -8.01 0.23
C GLU A 185 -20.38 -8.19 -0.92
N SER A 186 -20.05 -7.64 -2.10
CA SER A 186 -20.87 -7.73 -3.32
C SER A 186 -20.52 -8.93 -4.20
N ARG A 187 -19.43 -9.64 -3.86
CA ARG A 187 -19.01 -10.89 -4.48
C ARG A 187 -19.46 -12.00 -3.56
N GLY A 188 -20.14 -13.02 -4.08
CA GLY A 188 -20.40 -14.23 -3.30
C GLY A 188 -19.11 -14.90 -2.85
N ASP A 189 -19.19 -16.14 -2.35
CA ASP A 189 -18.04 -16.96 -1.94
C ASP A 189 -17.08 -17.35 -3.10
N ASP A 190 -17.15 -16.66 -4.25
CA ASP A 190 -16.22 -16.82 -5.36
C ASP A 190 -14.81 -16.43 -4.91
N THR A 191 -13.99 -17.45 -4.69
CA THR A 191 -12.60 -17.32 -4.27
C THR A 191 -11.74 -16.87 -5.45
N ILE A 192 -11.59 -15.55 -5.58
CA ILE A 192 -10.66 -14.97 -6.54
C ILE A 192 -9.23 -15.31 -6.07
N SER A 193 -8.40 -15.73 -7.01
CA SER A 193 -6.97 -15.99 -6.79
C SER A 193 -6.12 -15.00 -7.59
N PRO A 194 -4.86 -14.72 -7.15
CA PRO A 194 -3.93 -13.93 -7.93
C PRO A 194 -3.73 -14.51 -9.34
N LEU A 195 -3.57 -13.66 -10.36
CA LEU A 195 -3.26 -14.09 -11.72
C LEU A 195 -1.99 -14.94 -11.77
N SER A 196 -2.00 -16.06 -12.48
CA SER A 196 -0.77 -16.83 -12.71
C SER A 196 0.18 -16.11 -13.67
N GLY A 197 -0.34 -15.36 -14.65
CA GLY A 197 0.43 -14.54 -15.58
C GLY A 197 -0.19 -13.15 -15.73
N LEU A 198 0.64 -12.14 -15.94
CA LEU A 198 0.19 -10.76 -16.09
C LEU A 198 -0.19 -10.44 -17.55
N PRO A 199 -1.19 -9.57 -17.78
CA PRO A 199 -1.47 -9.07 -19.12
C PRO A 199 -0.27 -8.31 -19.68
N ALA A 200 -0.25 -8.10 -21.00
CA ALA A 200 0.76 -7.24 -21.63
C ALA A 200 0.60 -5.79 -21.15
N TRP A 201 1.70 -5.01 -21.21
CA TRP A 201 1.73 -3.64 -20.69
C TRP A 201 0.75 -2.68 -21.39
N ASP A 202 0.50 -2.89 -22.67
CA ASP A 202 -0.48 -2.14 -23.46
C ASP A 202 -1.94 -2.46 -23.11
N ALA A 203 -2.18 -3.57 -22.40
CA ALA A 203 -3.52 -4.00 -21.99
C ALA A 203 -3.91 -3.60 -20.56
N VAL A 204 -3.00 -2.98 -19.78
CA VAL A 204 -3.33 -2.49 -18.43
C VAL A 204 -3.95 -1.10 -18.46
N THR A 205 -4.85 -0.84 -17.52
CA THR A 205 -5.60 0.43 -17.47
C THR A 205 -5.19 1.25 -16.26
N PRO A 206 -4.88 2.55 -16.38
CA PRO A 206 -4.63 3.41 -15.22
C PRO A 206 -5.80 3.40 -14.23
N VAL A 207 -5.50 3.40 -12.93
CA VAL A 207 -6.53 3.49 -11.87
C VAL A 207 -7.15 4.88 -11.84
N ASP A 208 -6.33 5.92 -11.98
CA ASP A 208 -6.83 7.30 -12.11
C ASP A 208 -7.22 7.55 -13.57
N MET A 209 -8.49 7.84 -13.82
CA MET A 209 -9.02 8.16 -15.14
C MET A 209 -8.44 9.46 -15.71
N GLN A 210 -7.94 10.35 -14.85
CA GLN A 210 -7.20 11.56 -15.25
C GLN A 210 -5.73 11.25 -15.58
N ASN A 211 -5.31 10.00 -15.40
CA ASN A 211 -3.96 9.51 -15.65
C ASN A 211 -2.89 10.35 -14.93
N ARG A 212 -3.14 10.82 -13.71
CA ARG A 212 -2.16 11.63 -12.98
C ARG A 212 -1.11 10.76 -12.29
N TRP A 213 0.04 11.35 -12.04
CA TRP A 213 1.05 10.82 -11.14
C TRP A 213 0.80 11.35 -9.73
N ILE A 214 1.06 10.53 -8.73
CA ILE A 214 1.04 10.93 -7.33
C ILE A 214 2.50 11.10 -6.89
N LEU A 215 2.89 12.32 -6.54
CA LEU A 215 4.16 12.60 -5.90
C LEU A 215 4.01 12.41 -4.40
N LEU A 216 4.85 11.53 -3.84
CA LEU A 216 5.01 11.35 -2.41
C LEU A 216 6.44 11.73 -2.03
N VAL A 217 6.59 12.68 -1.10
CA VAL A 217 7.89 13.02 -0.49
C VAL A 217 7.88 12.46 0.92
N LYS A 218 8.69 11.44 1.17
CA LYS A 218 8.58 10.58 2.34
C LYS A 218 9.88 10.54 3.14
N SER A 219 9.73 10.32 4.43
CA SER A 219 10.82 9.98 5.32
C SER A 219 10.35 8.99 6.37
N HIS A 220 11.27 8.18 6.89
CA HIS A 220 10.98 7.13 7.86
C HIS A 220 11.76 7.35 9.15
N VAL A 221 11.05 7.28 10.27
CA VAL A 221 11.65 7.21 11.61
C VAL A 221 11.60 5.76 12.09
N VAL A 222 12.74 5.24 12.55
CA VAL A 222 12.85 3.83 12.96
C VAL A 222 11.92 3.52 14.14
N GLN A 223 11.82 4.45 15.10
CA GLN A 223 11.05 4.29 16.33
C GLN A 223 9.98 5.39 16.46
N ASP A 224 8.74 4.99 16.69
CA ASP A 224 7.59 5.90 16.85
C ASP A 224 7.55 6.59 18.22
N ASN A 225 8.30 6.10 19.20
CA ASN A 225 8.38 6.66 20.56
C ASN A 225 9.42 7.79 20.73
N LYS A 226 9.98 8.30 19.63
CA LYS A 226 10.97 9.39 19.64
C LYS A 226 10.39 10.68 19.05
N PRO A 227 9.65 11.48 19.85
CA PRO A 227 8.95 12.66 19.36
C PRO A 227 9.88 13.72 18.78
N ASP A 228 11.12 13.83 19.27
CA ASP A 228 12.08 14.81 18.77
C ASP A 228 12.60 14.45 17.37
N GLU A 229 12.81 13.16 17.07
CA GLU A 229 13.15 12.70 15.73
C GLU A 229 11.98 12.93 14.75
N ILE A 230 10.75 12.66 15.19
CA ILE A 230 9.54 12.93 14.41
C ILE A 230 9.42 14.41 14.07
N ARG A 231 9.61 15.31 15.05
CA ARG A 231 9.58 16.77 14.81
C ARG A 231 10.66 17.22 13.83
N LYS A 232 11.88 16.70 13.96
CA LYS A 232 12.98 17.00 13.03
C LYS A 232 12.61 16.62 11.59
N VAL A 233 12.02 15.44 11.39
CA VAL A 233 11.54 15.00 10.07
C VAL A 233 10.39 15.89 9.58
N GLN A 234 9.46 16.28 10.45
CA GLN A 234 8.39 17.21 10.07
C GLN A 234 8.94 18.57 9.61
N ASP A 235 9.94 19.12 10.31
CA ASP A 235 10.59 20.37 9.93
C ASP A 235 11.31 20.25 8.59
N LEU A 236 12.02 19.14 8.38
CA LEU A 236 12.71 18.85 7.12
C LEU A 236 11.72 18.75 5.95
N LEU A 237 10.61 18.03 6.11
CA LEU A 237 9.58 17.93 5.07
C LEU A 237 8.96 19.30 4.75
N LEU A 238 8.71 20.14 5.76
CA LEU A 238 8.20 21.50 5.52
C LEU A 238 9.23 22.40 4.82
N ALA A 239 10.52 22.26 5.13
CA ALA A 239 11.58 22.97 4.43
C ALA A 239 11.65 22.56 2.95
N ILE A 240 11.62 21.26 2.67
CA ILE A 240 11.59 20.70 1.30
C ILE A 240 10.36 21.16 0.54
N ARG A 241 9.20 21.21 1.19
CA ARG A 241 7.99 21.80 0.60
C ARG A 241 8.23 23.24 0.15
N GLY A 242 8.91 24.05 0.97
CA GLY A 242 9.25 25.44 0.64
C GLY A 242 10.24 25.53 -0.53
N GLU A 243 11.25 24.65 -0.57
CA GLU A 243 12.20 24.58 -1.69
C GLU A 243 11.54 24.18 -3.02
N LEU A 244 10.49 23.35 -2.95
CA LEU A 244 9.74 22.85 -4.10
C LEU A 244 8.47 23.67 -4.41
N GLU A 245 8.27 24.79 -3.72
CA GLU A 245 7.14 25.67 -3.95
C GLU A 245 7.17 26.25 -5.37
N GLY A 246 6.00 26.30 -6.02
CA GLY A 246 5.88 26.71 -7.42
C GLY A 246 6.14 25.60 -8.44
N ALA A 247 6.95 24.59 -8.11
CA ALA A 247 7.11 23.39 -8.94
C ALA A 247 6.02 22.34 -8.67
N PHE A 248 5.65 22.17 -7.40
CA PHE A 248 4.63 21.20 -6.98
C PHE A 248 3.58 21.82 -6.05
N SER A 249 2.32 21.46 -6.26
CA SER A 249 1.21 21.88 -5.40
C SER A 249 0.91 20.79 -4.35
N PHE A 250 1.58 20.90 -3.19
CA PHE A 250 1.34 19.98 -2.08
C PHE A 250 -0.01 20.24 -1.41
N MET A 251 -0.74 19.17 -1.14
CA MET A 251 -2.10 19.24 -0.63
C MET A 251 -2.36 18.28 0.53
N THR A 252 -3.35 18.62 1.35
CA THR A 252 -3.88 17.71 2.36
C THR A 252 -4.80 16.69 1.70
N ILE A 253 -4.54 15.41 1.94
CA ILE A 253 -5.44 14.32 1.57
C ILE A 253 -6.20 13.88 2.81
N ASP A 254 -7.50 13.58 2.67
CA ASP A 254 -8.27 13.00 3.77
C ASP A 254 -7.62 11.66 4.18
N ARG A 255 -7.22 11.56 5.45
CA ARG A 255 -6.60 10.36 6.02
C ARG A 255 -7.42 9.08 5.79
N LYS A 256 -8.74 9.18 5.61
CA LYS A 256 -9.60 8.04 5.28
C LYS A 256 -9.24 7.37 3.97
N VAL A 257 -8.65 8.09 3.02
CA VAL A 257 -8.13 7.53 1.76
C VAL A 257 -7.02 6.49 2.02
N HIS A 258 -6.31 6.63 3.14
CA HIS A 258 -5.24 5.73 3.55
C HIS A 258 -5.69 4.68 4.59
N ASP A 259 -6.99 4.60 4.90
CA ASP A 259 -7.50 3.65 5.89
C ASP A 259 -7.53 2.24 5.33
N THR A 260 -6.65 1.39 5.87
CA THR A 260 -6.54 -0.03 5.52
C THR A 260 -7.31 -0.92 6.49
N ARG A 261 -7.95 -0.37 7.53
CA ARG A 261 -8.68 -1.15 8.53
C ARG A 261 -9.94 -1.74 7.94
N ILE A 262 -10.26 -2.95 8.37
CA ILE A 262 -11.51 -3.63 8.05
C ILE A 262 -12.49 -3.35 9.18
N SER A 263 -13.62 -2.72 8.85
CA SER A 263 -14.70 -2.52 9.82
C SER A 263 -15.10 -3.86 10.44
N LEU A 264 -15.10 -3.94 11.77
CA LEU A 264 -15.60 -5.10 12.48
C LEU A 264 -17.07 -5.28 12.12
N GLN A 265 -17.39 -6.38 11.43
CA GLN A 265 -18.79 -6.76 11.25
C GLN A 265 -19.37 -7.03 12.64
N GLN A 266 -20.29 -6.16 13.08
CA GLN A 266 -21.07 -6.39 14.29
C GLN A 266 -21.98 -7.60 14.05
N GLN A 267 -21.49 -8.81 14.32
CA GLN A 267 -22.37 -9.97 14.49
C GLN A 267 -23.22 -9.73 15.74
N GLY A 268 -24.46 -9.26 15.58
CA GLY A 268 -25.38 -9.11 16.70
C GLY A 268 -26.59 -8.22 16.49
N ILE A 269 -26.60 -7.30 15.52
CA ILE A 269 -27.82 -6.55 15.22
C ILE A 269 -28.59 -7.33 14.14
N GLN A 270 -29.52 -8.19 14.58
CA GLN A 270 -30.62 -8.59 13.70
C GLN A 270 -31.20 -7.32 13.11
N ALA A 271 -31.15 -7.17 11.78
CA ALA A 271 -31.85 -6.09 11.11
C ALA A 271 -33.32 -6.13 11.56
N LEU A 272 -33.76 -5.11 12.29
CA LEU A 272 -35.15 -5.01 12.73
C LEU A 272 -36.03 -5.08 11.47
N PRO A 273 -37.07 -5.93 11.45
CA PRO A 273 -37.92 -6.06 10.28
C PRO A 273 -38.57 -4.71 9.95
N GLN A 274 -38.22 -4.13 8.80
CA GLN A 274 -38.67 -2.81 8.36
C GLN A 274 -40.16 -2.74 7.95
N LYS A 275 -40.99 -3.73 8.28
CA LYS A 275 -42.42 -3.73 7.93
C LYS A 275 -43.27 -4.26 9.08
N ILE A 276 -43.80 -3.34 9.88
CA ILE A 276 -44.96 -3.61 10.72
C ILE A 276 -46.17 -3.67 9.78
N LYS A 277 -46.71 -4.88 9.52
CA LYS A 277 -48.06 -5.01 8.96
C LYS A 277 -49.04 -4.64 10.06
N VAL A 278 -49.56 -3.42 10.03
CA VAL A 278 -50.73 -3.04 10.84
C VAL A 278 -51.92 -3.82 10.29
N GLY A 279 -52.44 -4.76 11.07
CA GLY A 279 -53.66 -5.50 10.74
C GLY A 279 -54.84 -4.53 10.69
N LYS A 280 -55.62 -4.61 9.61
CA LYS A 280 -56.96 -4.03 9.55
C LYS A 280 -57.93 -5.02 10.22
N ASN A 281 -58.58 -4.59 11.30
CA ASN A 281 -59.89 -5.09 11.68
C ASN A 281 -60.92 -4.05 11.23
#